data_AF-A0A091VPD5-F1
#
_entry.id   AF-A0A091VPD5-F1
#
_cell.length_a   1.000
_cell.length_b   1.000
_cell.length_c   1.000
_cell.angle_alpha   90.00
_cell.angle_beta   90.00
_cell.angle_gamma   90.00
#
_symmetry.space_group_name_H-M   'P 1'
#
loop_
_entity.id
_entity.type
_entity.pdbx_description
1 polymer ?
#
loop_
_entity_poly.entity_id
_entity_poly.type
_entity_poly.pdbx_seq_one_letter_code
_entity_poly.pdbx_strand_id
1 'polypeptide(L)'
;AAVSWYDEFQRLYDTIPCVEVQALTEHNDQVLHLSFSHSGCLFASCSKDCTVKIWSNELDISLQHSSNMRPYNWSYTQFSQFNSDDSLLLVSGVFVGPHNSSSGEIAVISMENFTLLSRVRNKPYDVFGCWLNETNLISGNLHRIGRITSCSVLWLNNAFQGVESENVNVVKRLFKIQNLNASTIRTVMVADCSRYDSPDLLLDYEEQLAASSTSTCPVFDLGSDSEEEEAKPKQTPEPAVQELPDEGGVTAEDGLQQFFDDIMEGRVRPAMTETELETKVAELFVRNRTKPPELNRLSPDSTSKTKYLIFTTGCLTYSPHQIGIKRILPHQMTTAGPVLGEERRSDEFFDSLDHVIDIHGHVIGMGLSPDHRYLYVNSRAWPRDCVISDPMQPPPIAEEIDLHVFDLKTMKEVKRALRAHRAYTPNEECFFIFLDVSRDFVA
;
A
#
# COMPACT_ATOMS: atom_id res chain seq x y z
N ALA A 1 -4.40 -3.58 -46.55
CA ALA A 1 -3.00 -3.14 -46.42
C ALA A 1 -3.00 -1.82 -45.67
N ALA A 2 -2.10 -1.65 -44.70
CA ALA A 2 -1.99 -0.42 -43.92
C ALA A 2 -1.77 0.79 -44.85
N VAL A 3 -2.48 1.90 -44.58
CA VAL A 3 -2.46 3.10 -45.43
C VAL A 3 -1.27 4.01 -45.07
N SER A 4 -0.83 3.98 -43.82
CA SER A 4 0.42 4.60 -43.34
C SER A 4 0.97 3.83 -42.15
N TRP A 5 2.26 4.00 -41.84
CA TRP A 5 2.86 3.39 -40.64
C TRP A 5 2.21 3.94 -39.38
N TYR A 6 1.88 5.24 -39.34
CA TYR A 6 1.35 5.91 -38.16
C TYR A 6 -0.06 5.42 -37.84
N ASP A 7 -0.91 5.25 -38.86
CA ASP A 7 -2.27 4.71 -38.67
C ASP A 7 -2.22 3.25 -38.21
N GLU A 8 -1.25 2.46 -38.70
CA GLU A 8 -1.09 1.05 -38.28
C GLU A 8 -0.50 0.95 -36.88
N PHE A 9 0.44 1.83 -36.52
CA PHE A 9 0.96 1.96 -35.17
C PHE A 9 -0.15 2.39 -34.21
N GLN A 10 -0.91 3.44 -34.54
CA GLN A 10 -2.04 3.90 -33.73
C GLN A 10 -3.10 2.80 -33.60
N ARG A 11 -3.41 2.06 -34.67
CA ARG A 11 -4.31 0.90 -34.60
C ARG A 11 -3.76 -0.19 -33.68
N LEU A 12 -2.48 -0.56 -33.79
CA LEU A 12 -1.90 -1.59 -32.93
C LEU A 12 -1.75 -1.12 -31.47
N TYR A 13 -1.57 0.17 -31.24
CA TYR A 13 -1.46 0.77 -29.91
C TYR A 13 -2.82 0.96 -29.23
N ASP A 14 -3.82 1.47 -29.95
CA ASP A 14 -5.19 1.68 -29.45
C ASP A 14 -6.00 0.37 -29.43
N THR A 15 -5.66 -0.57 -30.32
CA THR A 15 -6.27 -1.91 -30.41
C THR A 15 -5.19 -2.97 -30.42
N ILE A 16 -4.49 -3.10 -29.29
CA ILE A 16 -3.52 -4.18 -29.04
C ILE A 16 -4.26 -5.51 -29.23
N PRO A 17 -3.91 -6.32 -30.25
CA PRO A 17 -4.55 -7.61 -30.44
C PRO A 17 -4.14 -8.55 -29.30
N CYS A 18 -5.07 -8.86 -28.40
CA CYS A 18 -4.87 -9.89 -27.40
C CYS A 18 -5.10 -11.26 -28.03
N VAL A 19 -4.04 -12.03 -28.20
CA VAL A 19 -4.11 -13.45 -28.58
C VAL A 19 -3.92 -14.28 -27.32
N GLU A 20 -4.89 -15.12 -26.99
CA GLU A 20 -4.74 -16.11 -25.93
C GLU A 20 -3.68 -17.13 -26.35
N VAL A 21 -2.54 -17.12 -25.65
CA VAL A 21 -1.44 -18.06 -25.89
C VAL A 21 -1.73 -19.39 -25.20
N GLN A 22 -2.22 -19.36 -23.96
CA GLN A 22 -2.47 -20.55 -23.15
C GLN A 22 -3.51 -20.28 -22.06
N ALA A 23 -4.35 -21.29 -21.78
CA ALA A 23 -5.27 -21.31 -20.65
C ALA A 23 -4.75 -22.25 -19.56
N LEU A 24 -4.53 -21.72 -18.35
CA LEU A 24 -4.09 -22.48 -17.18
C LEU A 24 -5.32 -22.85 -16.33
N THR A 25 -5.51 -24.13 -16.04
CA THR A 25 -6.72 -24.69 -15.39
C THR A 25 -6.41 -25.47 -14.11
N GLU A 26 -5.24 -25.28 -13.53
CA GLU A 26 -4.74 -26.07 -12.41
C GLU A 26 -5.30 -25.61 -11.06
N HIS A 27 -5.81 -24.37 -10.99
CA HIS A 27 -6.58 -23.89 -9.85
C HIS A 27 -8.03 -24.38 -9.94
N ASN A 28 -8.58 -24.79 -8.79
CA ASN A 28 -9.94 -25.34 -8.71
C ASN A 28 -10.99 -24.31 -8.23
N ASP A 29 -10.56 -23.08 -7.98
CA ASP A 29 -11.41 -21.97 -7.53
C ASP A 29 -10.81 -20.64 -8.03
N GLN A 30 -11.52 -19.54 -7.79
CA GLN A 30 -11.16 -18.19 -8.22
C GLN A 30 -9.71 -17.83 -7.88
N VAL A 31 -8.94 -17.45 -8.89
CA VAL A 31 -7.63 -16.82 -8.74
C VAL A 31 -7.86 -15.38 -8.25
N LEU A 32 -7.22 -15.03 -7.14
CA LEU A 32 -7.38 -13.74 -6.47
C LEU A 32 -6.24 -12.77 -6.75
N HIS A 33 -5.05 -13.29 -7.04
CA HIS A 33 -3.87 -12.47 -7.31
C HIS A 33 -2.88 -13.21 -8.21
N LEU A 34 -2.17 -12.45 -9.03
CA LEU A 34 -1.01 -12.86 -9.81
C LEU A 34 0.13 -11.90 -9.52
N SER A 35 1.35 -12.41 -9.39
CA SER A 35 2.56 -11.58 -9.27
C SER A 35 3.67 -12.19 -10.10
N PHE A 36 4.29 -11.40 -10.97
CA PHE A 36 5.47 -11.82 -11.71
C PHE A 36 6.73 -11.62 -10.87
N SER A 37 7.74 -12.45 -11.11
CA SER A 37 9.10 -12.20 -10.64
C SER A 37 9.68 -11.00 -11.39
N HIS A 38 10.62 -10.27 -10.81
CA HIS A 38 11.25 -9.10 -11.43
C HIS A 38 12.04 -9.47 -12.70
N SER A 39 12.59 -10.68 -12.72
CA SER A 39 13.19 -11.32 -13.90
C SER A 39 12.18 -11.63 -15.02
N GLY A 40 10.88 -11.69 -14.72
CA GLY A 40 9.83 -12.09 -15.65
C GLY A 40 9.80 -13.59 -15.98
N CYS A 41 10.74 -14.37 -15.47
CA CYS A 41 10.86 -15.81 -15.74
C CYS A 41 9.85 -16.66 -14.95
N LEU A 42 9.35 -16.16 -13.82
CA LEU A 42 8.38 -16.85 -13.00
C LEU A 42 7.18 -15.95 -12.73
N PHE A 43 6.04 -16.56 -12.43
CA PHE A 43 4.96 -15.86 -11.73
C PHE A 43 4.31 -16.77 -10.69
N ALA A 44 3.68 -16.15 -9.71
CA ALA A 44 2.93 -16.83 -8.67
C ALA A 44 1.44 -16.48 -8.79
N SER A 45 0.59 -17.46 -8.49
CA SER A 45 -0.87 -17.29 -8.44
C SER A 45 -1.43 -17.71 -7.08
N CYS A 46 -2.34 -16.90 -6.54
CA CYS A 46 -3.07 -17.16 -5.30
C CYS A 46 -4.56 -17.38 -5.59
N SER A 47 -5.20 -18.31 -4.88
CA SER A 47 -6.57 -18.73 -5.15
C SER A 47 -7.37 -19.05 -3.88
N LYS A 48 -8.70 -18.97 -4.03
CA LYS A 48 -9.68 -19.47 -3.07
C LYS A 48 -9.58 -20.97 -2.80
N ASP A 49 -8.90 -21.74 -3.66
CA ASP A 49 -8.66 -23.17 -3.46
C ASP A 49 -7.63 -23.50 -2.35
N CYS A 50 -7.12 -22.47 -1.65
CA CYS A 50 -6.09 -22.52 -0.62
C CYS A 50 -4.68 -22.85 -1.12
N THR A 51 -4.43 -22.79 -2.43
CA THR A 51 -3.11 -23.07 -2.99
C THR A 51 -2.42 -21.81 -3.46
N VAL A 52 -1.09 -21.81 -3.37
CA VAL A 52 -0.23 -20.93 -4.16
C VAL A 52 0.46 -21.78 -5.20
N LYS A 53 0.47 -21.33 -6.45
CA LYS A 53 1.16 -22.00 -7.55
C LYS A 53 2.24 -21.10 -8.10
N ILE A 54 3.37 -21.70 -8.45
CA ILE A 54 4.52 -21.04 -9.06
C ILE A 54 4.69 -21.63 -10.44
N TRP A 55 4.82 -20.75 -11.42
CA TRP A 55 4.81 -21.06 -12.83
C TRP A 55 6.10 -20.59 -13.48
N SER A 56 6.60 -21.35 -14.45
CA SER A 56 7.59 -20.85 -15.40
C SER A 56 6.85 -20.06 -16.47
N ASN A 57 7.36 -18.86 -16.75
CA ASN A 57 6.85 -17.93 -17.77
C ASN A 57 7.73 -17.97 -19.03
N GLU A 58 8.10 -19.16 -19.47
CA GLU A 58 8.78 -19.38 -20.74
C GLU A 58 7.77 -19.41 -21.90
N LEU A 59 8.24 -19.77 -23.11
CA LEU A 59 7.39 -19.92 -24.31
C LEU A 59 6.17 -20.83 -24.10
N ASP A 60 6.31 -21.86 -23.25
CA ASP A 60 5.22 -22.73 -22.80
C ASP A 60 5.11 -22.59 -21.28
N ILE A 61 3.98 -22.06 -20.81
CA ILE A 61 3.78 -21.80 -19.39
C ILE A 61 3.56 -23.12 -18.69
N SER A 62 4.35 -23.38 -17.65
CA SER A 62 4.34 -24.67 -16.96
C SER A 62 4.29 -24.50 -15.45
N LEU A 63 3.52 -25.36 -14.78
CA LEU A 63 3.45 -25.38 -13.32
C LEU A 63 4.74 -25.98 -12.74
N GLN A 64 5.50 -25.16 -12.02
CA GLN A 64 6.75 -25.59 -11.37
C GLN A 64 6.50 -26.11 -9.95
N HIS A 65 5.64 -25.43 -9.20
CA HIS A 65 5.34 -25.82 -7.82
C HIS A 65 3.90 -25.47 -7.41
N SER A 66 3.34 -26.25 -6.49
CA SER A 66 2.02 -26.00 -5.91
C SER A 66 2.06 -26.27 -4.41
N SER A 67 1.90 -25.24 -3.59
CA SER A 67 1.86 -25.37 -2.13
C SER A 67 0.41 -25.28 -1.63
N ASN A 68 -0.02 -26.25 -0.82
CA ASN A 68 -1.33 -26.24 -0.18
C ASN A 68 -1.22 -25.62 1.22
N MET A 69 -1.94 -24.53 1.47
CA MET A 69 -1.90 -23.81 2.74
C MET A 69 -2.95 -24.28 3.76
N ARG A 70 -3.86 -25.18 3.37
CA ARG A 70 -4.89 -25.75 4.25
C ARG A 70 -4.33 -26.43 5.51
N PRO A 71 -3.21 -27.21 5.46
CA PRO A 71 -2.60 -27.79 6.67
C PRO A 71 -2.16 -26.74 7.71
N TYR A 72 -2.00 -25.49 7.29
CA TYR A 72 -1.61 -24.37 8.16
C TYR A 72 -2.82 -23.56 8.67
N ASN A 73 -4.05 -24.09 8.52
CA ASN A 73 -5.32 -23.45 8.87
C ASN A 73 -5.66 -22.21 8.03
N TRP A 74 -5.27 -22.19 6.77
CA TRP A 74 -5.68 -21.12 5.86
C TRP A 74 -7.02 -21.42 5.20
N SER A 75 -7.84 -20.39 5.02
CA SER A 75 -9.08 -20.46 4.25
C SER A 75 -8.86 -20.24 2.76
N TYR A 76 -7.94 -19.34 2.38
CA TYR A 76 -7.52 -19.08 1.01
C TYR A 76 -6.23 -18.25 0.99
N THR A 77 -5.50 -18.31 -0.12
CA THR A 77 -4.38 -17.41 -0.43
C THR A 77 -4.94 -16.22 -1.21
N GLN A 78 -4.47 -15.00 -0.95
CA GLN A 78 -5.11 -13.79 -1.49
C GLN A 78 -4.14 -12.79 -2.15
N PHE A 79 -2.85 -12.86 -1.82
CA PHE A 79 -1.85 -11.93 -2.32
C PHE A 79 -0.48 -12.59 -2.32
N SER A 80 0.36 -12.19 -3.27
CA SER A 80 1.73 -12.68 -3.41
C SER A 80 2.66 -11.56 -3.87
N GLN A 81 3.91 -11.58 -3.43
CA GLN A 81 4.93 -10.63 -3.85
C GLN A 81 6.32 -11.28 -3.81
N PHE A 82 7.03 -11.27 -4.93
CA PHE A 82 8.46 -11.59 -4.95
C PHE A 82 9.26 -10.49 -4.24
N ASN A 83 10.33 -10.87 -3.53
CA ASN A 83 11.31 -9.88 -3.05
C ASN A 83 12.14 -9.36 -4.25
N SER A 84 12.97 -8.34 -4.04
CA SER A 84 13.62 -7.62 -5.16
C SER A 84 14.59 -8.50 -5.96
N ASP A 85 15.20 -9.50 -5.32
CA ASP A 85 16.14 -10.42 -5.96
C ASP A 85 15.50 -11.74 -6.45
N ASP A 86 14.17 -11.85 -6.39
CA ASP A 86 13.38 -13.04 -6.75
C ASP A 86 13.73 -14.33 -5.99
N SER A 87 14.52 -14.26 -4.90
CA SER A 87 14.90 -15.44 -4.12
C SER A 87 13.80 -15.90 -3.15
N LEU A 88 12.89 -15.01 -2.76
CA LEU A 88 11.81 -15.28 -1.82
C LEU A 88 10.45 -14.81 -2.35
N LEU A 89 9.42 -15.59 -2.01
CA LEU A 89 8.03 -15.25 -2.28
C LEU A 89 7.28 -15.03 -0.96
N LEU A 90 6.74 -13.83 -0.78
CA LEU A 90 5.76 -13.52 0.25
C LEU A 90 4.38 -13.93 -0.25
N VAL A 91 3.63 -14.67 0.56
CA VAL A 91 2.24 -15.05 0.28
C VAL A 91 1.40 -14.68 1.48
N SER A 92 0.28 -14.03 1.26
CA SER A 92 -0.66 -13.65 2.32
C SER A 92 -1.99 -14.37 2.13
N GLY A 93 -2.63 -14.74 3.23
CA GLY A 93 -3.92 -15.40 3.19
C GLY A 93 -4.70 -15.27 4.49
N VAL A 94 -5.93 -15.77 4.45
CA VAL A 94 -6.85 -15.70 5.60
C VAL A 94 -6.62 -16.89 6.53
N PHE A 95 -6.34 -16.61 7.79
CA PHE A 95 -6.11 -17.61 8.82
C PHE A 95 -7.40 -17.91 9.58
N VAL A 96 -7.80 -19.18 9.58
CA VAL A 96 -8.98 -19.68 10.30
C VAL A 96 -8.59 -20.02 11.74
N GLY A 97 -8.82 -19.05 12.64
CA GLY A 97 -8.66 -19.25 14.07
C GLY A 97 -9.90 -19.85 14.77
N PRO A 98 -9.81 -20.20 16.06
CA PRO A 98 -10.91 -20.78 16.86
C PRO A 98 -12.15 -19.88 16.98
N HIS A 99 -12.00 -18.59 16.69
CA HIS A 99 -13.08 -17.63 16.57
C HIS A 99 -12.97 -17.06 15.16
N ASN A 100 -14.09 -16.94 14.42
CA ASN A 100 -14.20 -16.35 13.08
C ASN A 100 -13.61 -14.93 13.05
N SER A 101 -12.28 -14.85 13.05
CA SER A 101 -11.52 -13.63 13.22
C SER A 101 -11.06 -13.18 11.84
N SER A 102 -11.03 -11.87 11.62
CA SER A 102 -10.44 -11.26 10.42
C SER A 102 -8.91 -11.38 10.41
N SER A 103 -8.34 -12.45 10.96
CA SER A 103 -6.89 -12.65 11.02
C SER A 103 -6.40 -13.23 9.72
N GLY A 104 -5.27 -12.72 9.24
CA GLY A 104 -4.48 -13.31 8.18
C GLY A 104 -3.15 -13.82 8.72
N GLU A 105 -2.43 -14.47 7.82
CA GLU A 105 -1.05 -14.90 8.02
C GLU A 105 -0.28 -14.64 6.72
N ILE A 106 1.01 -14.36 6.89
CA ILE A 106 1.98 -14.21 5.81
C ILE A 106 2.91 -15.42 5.88
N ALA A 107 3.10 -16.09 4.76
CA ALA A 107 4.04 -17.17 4.56
C ALA A 107 5.18 -16.68 3.67
N VAL A 108 6.42 -17.03 4.02
CA VAL A 108 7.58 -16.80 3.16
C VAL A 108 8.05 -18.13 2.59
N ILE A 109 8.15 -18.21 1.26
CA ILE A 109 8.58 -19.41 0.53
C ILE A 109 9.92 -19.12 -0.15
N SER A 110 10.87 -20.04 -0.02
CA SER A 110 12.13 -19.99 -0.78
C SER A 110 11.89 -20.38 -2.23
N MET A 111 12.40 -19.59 -3.18
CA MET A 111 12.30 -19.89 -4.60
C MET A 111 13.34 -20.92 -5.09
N GLU A 112 14.38 -21.18 -4.29
CA GLU A 112 15.41 -22.18 -4.63
C GLU A 112 14.88 -23.62 -4.51
N ASN A 113 14.08 -23.89 -3.47
CA ASN A 113 13.63 -25.24 -3.14
C ASN A 113 12.14 -25.34 -2.78
N PHE A 114 11.38 -24.25 -2.93
CA PHE A 114 9.95 -24.16 -2.63
C PHE A 114 9.58 -24.50 -1.18
N THR A 115 10.51 -24.32 -0.24
CA THR A 115 10.25 -24.57 1.18
C THR A 115 9.62 -23.37 1.86
N LEU A 116 8.66 -23.64 2.74
CA LEU A 116 8.08 -22.64 3.64
C LEU A 116 9.11 -22.31 4.74
N LEU A 117 9.62 -21.08 4.74
CA LEU A 117 10.68 -20.62 5.64
C LEU A 117 10.14 -20.01 6.95
N SER A 118 9.07 -19.23 6.87
CA SER A 118 8.49 -18.57 8.03
C SER A 118 7.02 -18.27 7.86
N ARG A 119 6.34 -18.07 9.00
CA ARG A 119 4.95 -17.62 9.05
C ARG A 119 4.77 -16.51 10.07
N VAL A 120 4.08 -15.45 9.67
CA VAL A 120 3.90 -14.23 10.46
C VAL A 120 2.43 -13.88 10.51
N ARG A 121 1.89 -13.67 11.71
CA ARG A 121 0.50 -13.20 11.86
C ARG A 121 0.34 -11.81 11.28
N ASN A 122 -0.76 -11.61 10.57
CA ASN A 122 -1.11 -10.35 9.93
C ASN A 122 -2.59 -10.05 10.15
N LYS A 123 -2.92 -9.11 11.01
CA LYS A 123 -4.29 -8.86 11.47
C LYS A 123 -4.64 -7.37 11.34
N PRO A 124 -5.67 -7.00 10.56
CA PRO A 124 -6.53 -7.85 9.75
C PRO A 124 -5.83 -8.46 8.51
N TYR A 125 -6.46 -9.44 7.86
CA TYR A 125 -5.89 -10.15 6.71
C TYR A 125 -5.63 -9.25 5.50
N ASP A 126 -6.37 -8.15 5.35
CA ASP A 126 -6.30 -7.16 4.27
C ASP A 126 -5.21 -6.09 4.47
N VAL A 127 -4.37 -6.24 5.50
CA VAL A 127 -3.08 -5.55 5.54
C VAL A 127 -2.15 -6.06 4.43
N PHE A 128 -2.32 -7.34 4.03
CA PHE A 128 -1.47 -8.14 3.15
C PHE A 128 -0.03 -8.31 3.65
N GLY A 129 0.65 -7.22 4.01
CA GLY A 129 2.08 -7.19 4.28
C GLY A 129 2.87 -6.95 3.00
N CYS A 130 4.12 -6.53 3.15
CA CYS A 130 5.01 -6.26 2.02
C CYS A 130 6.48 -6.43 2.42
N TRP A 131 7.35 -6.54 1.42
CA TRP A 131 8.79 -6.50 1.62
C TRP A 131 9.30 -5.10 1.99
N LEU A 132 10.18 -5.01 2.98
CA LEU A 132 10.99 -3.81 3.22
C LEU A 132 12.30 -3.85 2.43
N ASN A 133 12.90 -5.05 2.38
CA ASN A 133 14.14 -5.39 1.71
C ASN A 133 14.16 -6.92 1.46
N GLU A 134 15.25 -7.45 0.89
CA GLU A 134 15.37 -8.87 0.53
C GLU A 134 15.11 -9.87 1.67
N THR A 135 15.30 -9.47 2.92
CA THR A 135 15.29 -10.38 4.08
C THR A 135 14.31 -9.98 5.18
N ASN A 136 13.61 -8.85 5.03
CA ASN A 136 12.71 -8.34 6.05
C ASN A 136 11.38 -7.91 5.43
N LEU A 137 10.30 -8.25 6.12
CA LEU A 137 8.93 -7.96 5.72
C LEU A 137 8.16 -7.21 6.82
N ILE A 138 7.17 -6.44 6.41
CA ILE A 138 6.28 -5.70 7.28
C ILE A 138 4.95 -6.43 7.42
N SER A 139 4.50 -6.63 8.64
CA SER A 139 3.15 -7.14 8.97
C SER A 139 2.39 -6.16 9.85
N GLY A 140 1.06 -6.26 9.87
CA GLY A 140 0.19 -5.40 10.69
C GLY A 140 -0.54 -6.17 11.78
N ASN A 141 -0.82 -5.48 12.89
CA ASN A 141 -1.66 -5.98 13.96
C ASN A 141 -2.56 -4.88 14.53
N LEU A 142 -3.86 -5.07 14.38
CA LEU A 142 -4.91 -4.20 14.89
C LEU A 142 -5.31 -4.57 16.31
N HIS A 143 -5.20 -3.59 17.21
CA HIS A 143 -5.65 -3.68 18.58
C HIS A 143 -6.87 -2.78 18.76
N ARG A 144 -8.03 -3.37 19.05
CA ARG A 144 -9.23 -2.60 19.40
C ARG A 144 -9.08 -2.03 20.81
N ILE A 145 -9.40 -0.74 20.94
CA ILE A 145 -9.32 -0.01 22.21
C ILE A 145 -10.74 0.21 22.75
N GLY A 146 -11.67 0.59 21.86
CA GLY A 146 -13.09 0.75 22.16
C GLY A 146 -13.97 0.15 21.06
N ARG A 147 -15.19 0.70 20.91
CA ARG A 147 -16.19 0.20 19.97
C ARG A 147 -15.84 0.59 18.53
N ILE A 148 -15.39 1.82 18.34
CA ILE A 148 -15.00 2.38 17.03
C ILE A 148 -13.56 2.90 17.02
N THR A 149 -12.84 2.78 18.13
CA THR A 149 -11.43 3.18 18.24
C THR A 149 -10.50 1.98 18.26
N SER A 150 -9.39 2.10 17.55
CA SER A 150 -8.38 1.06 17.48
C SER A 150 -6.99 1.65 17.24
N CYS A 151 -5.96 0.81 17.31
CA CYS A 151 -4.63 1.19 16.88
C CYS A 151 -4.01 0.07 16.03
N SER A 152 -3.38 0.47 14.94
CA SER A 152 -2.63 -0.41 14.06
C SER A 152 -1.16 -0.37 14.46
N VAL A 153 -0.59 -1.54 14.71
CA VAL A 153 0.84 -1.71 15.01
C VAL A 153 1.47 -2.40 13.82
N LEU A 154 2.49 -1.79 13.23
CA LEU A 154 3.26 -2.34 12.13
C LEU A 154 4.56 -2.92 12.68
N TRP A 155 4.88 -4.13 12.27
CA TRP A 155 6.00 -4.93 12.76
C TRP A 155 6.96 -5.22 11.62
N LEU A 156 8.25 -5.06 11.88
CA LEU A 156 9.32 -5.57 11.04
C LEU A 156 9.61 -7.01 11.47
N ASN A 157 9.63 -7.92 10.50
CA ASN A 157 9.88 -9.35 10.73
C ASN A 157 11.03 -9.77 9.83
N ASN A 158 11.88 -10.68 10.32
CA ASN A 158 12.84 -11.37 9.47
C ASN A 158 12.13 -12.47 8.64
N ALA A 159 12.54 -12.63 7.39
CA ALA A 159 12.04 -13.65 6.47
C ALA A 159 12.39 -15.08 6.91
N PHE A 160 13.51 -15.23 7.65
CA PHE A 160 14.01 -16.51 8.13
C PHE A 160 13.69 -16.71 9.61
N GLN A 161 13.23 -17.90 9.97
CA GLN A 161 13.21 -18.36 11.36
C GLN A 161 14.54 -19.09 11.63
N GLY A 162 15.42 -18.49 12.41
CA GLY A 162 16.68 -19.14 12.81
C GLY A 162 16.43 -20.40 13.64
N VAL A 163 17.36 -21.36 13.58
CA VAL A 163 17.28 -22.68 14.26
C VAL A 163 17.09 -22.57 15.79
N GLU A 164 17.50 -21.46 16.41
CA GLU A 164 17.34 -21.23 17.85
C GLU A 164 15.97 -20.63 18.23
N SER A 165 15.14 -20.27 17.25
CA SER A 165 13.88 -19.55 17.44
C SER A 165 12.75 -20.12 16.58
N GLU A 166 12.70 -21.46 16.44
CA GLU A 166 11.71 -22.19 15.63
C GLU A 166 10.24 -21.81 15.91
N ASN A 167 9.96 -21.21 17.08
CA ASN A 167 8.60 -20.86 17.51
C ASN A 167 8.40 -19.36 17.79
N VAL A 168 9.40 -18.50 17.59
CA VAL A 168 9.32 -17.06 17.89
C VAL A 168 9.91 -16.25 16.75
N ASN A 169 9.09 -15.43 16.10
CA ASN A 169 9.55 -14.53 15.05
C ASN A 169 10.48 -13.47 15.65
N VAL A 170 11.61 -13.21 14.99
CA VAL A 170 12.45 -12.05 15.31
C VAL A 170 11.73 -10.81 14.79
N VAL A 171 11.04 -10.13 15.70
CA VAL A 171 10.19 -8.98 15.36
C VAL A 171 10.63 -7.71 16.07
N LYS A 172 10.45 -6.59 15.41
CA LYS A 172 10.63 -5.25 15.98
C LYS A 172 9.42 -4.40 15.64
N ARG A 173 8.84 -3.73 16.62
CA ARG A 173 7.76 -2.77 16.36
C ARG A 173 8.33 -1.58 15.58
N LEU A 174 7.77 -1.31 14.40
CA LEU A 174 8.11 -0.13 13.59
C LEU A 174 7.28 1.07 14.04
N PHE A 175 5.97 1.01 13.82
CA PHE A 175 5.07 2.11 14.06
C PHE A 175 3.81 1.65 14.78
N LYS A 176 3.22 2.56 15.54
CA LYS A 176 1.93 2.41 16.20
C LYS A 176 1.09 3.64 15.89
N ILE A 177 0.07 3.44 15.06
CA ILE A 177 -0.78 4.50 14.55
C ILE A 177 -2.18 4.33 15.15
N GLN A 178 -2.77 5.42 15.63
CA GLN A 178 -4.14 5.42 16.12
C GLN A 178 -5.11 5.49 14.94
N ASN A 179 -6.15 4.67 14.97
CA ASN A 179 -7.23 4.73 13.99
C ASN A 179 -8.48 5.32 14.66
N LEU A 180 -9.18 6.17 13.91
CA LEU A 180 -10.41 6.83 14.33
C LEU A 180 -11.60 6.22 13.57
N ASN A 181 -12.81 6.33 14.13
CA ASN A 181 -14.06 6.08 13.41
C ASN A 181 -14.11 4.74 12.66
N ALA A 182 -13.76 3.66 13.37
CA ALA A 182 -13.71 2.28 12.88
C ALA A 182 -12.73 2.01 11.73
N SER A 183 -11.90 2.99 11.37
CA SER A 183 -10.84 2.87 10.37
C SER A 183 -9.76 1.86 10.80
N THR A 184 -9.05 1.34 9.81
CA THR A 184 -7.93 0.43 9.97
C THR A 184 -6.91 0.67 8.85
N ILE A 185 -5.63 0.50 9.15
CA ILE A 185 -4.59 0.40 8.12
C ILE A 185 -4.80 -0.86 7.27
N ARG A 186 -4.81 -0.70 5.94
CA ARG A 186 -4.92 -1.78 4.95
C ARG A 186 -3.94 -1.52 3.79
N THR A 187 -3.64 -2.54 2.99
CA THR A 187 -2.78 -2.41 1.78
C THR A 187 -1.47 -1.67 2.05
N VAL A 188 -0.57 -2.32 2.77
CA VAL A 188 0.73 -1.74 3.14
C VAL A 188 1.75 -2.02 2.03
N MET A 189 2.49 -0.98 1.63
CA MET A 189 3.54 -1.04 0.62
C MET A 189 4.76 -0.23 1.06
N VAL A 190 5.93 -0.53 0.48
CA VAL A 190 7.16 0.24 0.71
C VAL A 190 7.65 0.80 -0.62
N ALA A 191 7.78 2.13 -0.69
CA ALA A 191 8.45 2.82 -1.77
C ALA A 191 9.91 3.06 -1.40
N ASP A 192 10.81 2.75 -2.32
CA ASP A 192 12.24 3.04 -2.21
C ASP A 192 12.64 4.18 -3.14
N CYS A 193 12.78 5.37 -2.57
CA CYS A 193 13.02 6.60 -3.32
C CYS A 193 14.45 6.72 -3.82
N SER A 194 15.35 5.84 -3.40
CA SER A 194 16.69 5.77 -3.99
C SER A 194 16.64 5.39 -5.47
N ARG A 195 15.55 4.76 -5.92
CA ARG A 195 15.34 4.36 -7.31
C ARG A 195 14.98 5.52 -8.26
N TYR A 196 14.68 6.71 -7.73
CA TYR A 196 14.24 7.86 -8.53
C TYR A 196 15.24 8.29 -9.60
N ASP A 197 16.53 8.15 -9.29
CA ASP A 197 17.63 8.64 -10.11
C ASP A 197 18.53 7.48 -10.58
N SER A 198 18.09 6.22 -10.46
CA SER A 198 18.87 5.06 -10.91
C SER A 198 18.66 4.84 -12.42
N PRO A 199 19.71 5.02 -13.25
CA PRO A 199 19.68 4.59 -14.63
C PRO A 199 19.70 3.05 -14.76
N ASP A 200 19.90 2.30 -13.67
CA ASP A 200 19.99 0.84 -13.72
C ASP A 200 18.65 0.20 -14.06
N LEU A 201 17.51 0.86 -13.81
CA LEU A 201 16.24 0.37 -14.38
C LEU A 201 16.28 0.39 -15.92
N LEU A 202 17.02 1.31 -16.55
CA LEU A 202 17.22 1.32 -18.01
C LEU A 202 18.19 0.19 -18.43
N LEU A 203 19.23 -0.07 -17.64
CA LEU A 203 20.24 -1.09 -17.92
C LEU A 203 19.77 -2.52 -17.64
N ASP A 204 19.04 -2.78 -16.55
CA ASP A 204 18.43 -4.08 -16.23
C ASP A 204 17.50 -4.54 -17.36
N TYR A 205 16.86 -3.60 -18.06
CA TYR A 205 16.04 -3.89 -19.23
C TYR A 205 16.88 -4.16 -20.49
N GLU A 206 17.95 -3.40 -20.75
CA GLU A 206 18.89 -3.69 -21.84
C GLU A 206 19.63 -5.02 -21.62
N GLU A 207 19.94 -5.36 -20.37
CA GLU A 207 20.50 -6.64 -19.96
C GLU A 207 19.46 -7.77 -19.99
N GLN A 208 18.19 -7.52 -19.66
CA GLN A 208 17.07 -8.45 -19.86
C GLN A 208 16.82 -8.69 -21.36
N LEU A 209 16.87 -7.64 -22.18
CA LEU A 209 16.82 -7.73 -23.64
C LEU A 209 18.04 -8.48 -24.19
N ALA A 210 19.24 -8.23 -23.66
CA ALA A 210 20.47 -8.92 -24.06
C ALA A 210 20.49 -10.39 -23.61
N ALA A 211 19.98 -10.71 -22.42
CA ALA A 211 19.76 -12.08 -21.95
C ALA A 211 18.69 -12.78 -22.80
N SER A 212 17.63 -12.06 -23.19
CA SER A 212 16.65 -12.54 -24.16
C SER A 212 17.19 -12.66 -25.60
N SER A 213 18.37 -12.11 -25.89
CA SER A 213 19.05 -12.20 -27.20
C SER A 213 20.10 -13.32 -27.28
N THR A 214 20.53 -13.84 -26.13
CA THR A 214 21.32 -15.09 -26.03
C THR A 214 20.42 -16.33 -25.96
N SER A 215 19.15 -16.14 -25.61
CA SER A 215 18.02 -16.98 -26.00
C SER A 215 17.51 -16.51 -27.38
N THR A 216 17.01 -17.39 -28.24
CA THR A 216 16.54 -17.00 -29.58
C THR A 216 15.17 -16.32 -29.53
N CYS A 217 15.13 -15.01 -29.32
CA CYS A 217 13.94 -14.16 -29.49
C CYS A 217 14.32 -12.90 -30.32
N PRO A 218 13.75 -12.67 -31.53
CA PRO A 218 14.07 -11.48 -32.31
C PRO A 218 13.12 -10.33 -31.96
N VAL A 219 13.65 -9.21 -31.47
CA VAL A 219 12.93 -7.93 -31.40
C VAL A 219 13.68 -6.90 -32.24
N PHE A 220 12.91 -6.13 -33.01
CA PHE A 220 13.35 -5.16 -34.01
C PHE A 220 14.02 -3.94 -33.38
N ASP A 221 15.25 -3.66 -33.80
CA ASP A 221 16.02 -2.45 -33.50
C ASP A 221 15.65 -1.33 -34.48
N LEU A 222 15.26 -0.16 -33.95
CA LEU A 222 15.11 1.08 -34.70
C LEU A 222 15.67 2.25 -33.88
N GLY A 223 16.99 2.41 -33.97
CA GLY A 223 17.71 3.65 -34.22
C GLY A 223 17.14 4.96 -33.65
N SER A 224 17.85 5.47 -32.63
CA SER A 224 17.91 6.86 -32.20
C SER A 224 18.07 7.84 -33.37
N ASP A 225 17.32 8.95 -33.33
CA ASP A 225 17.91 10.28 -33.57
C ASP A 225 17.09 11.37 -32.85
N SER A 226 17.83 12.22 -32.16
CA SER A 226 17.44 13.40 -31.37
C SER A 226 16.97 14.58 -32.22
N GLU A 227 16.09 15.42 -31.68
CA GLU A 227 16.23 16.89 -31.73
C GLU A 227 15.28 17.57 -30.73
N GLU A 228 15.86 18.48 -29.94
CA GLU A 228 15.22 19.32 -28.92
C GLU A 228 14.52 20.54 -29.55
N GLU A 229 13.40 21.00 -28.98
CA GLU A 229 13.08 22.44 -28.95
C GLU A 229 12.37 22.86 -27.66
N GLU A 230 12.99 23.80 -26.96
CA GLU A 230 12.47 24.53 -25.80
C GLU A 230 11.40 25.55 -26.21
N ALA A 231 10.29 25.61 -25.45
CA ALA A 231 9.36 26.74 -25.48
C ALA A 231 9.20 27.38 -24.09
N LYS A 232 9.64 28.65 -23.98
CA LYS A 232 9.53 29.53 -22.81
C LYS A 232 8.07 29.89 -22.45
N PRO A 233 7.71 30.01 -21.15
CA PRO A 233 6.37 30.43 -20.74
C PRO A 233 6.22 31.97 -20.66
N LYS A 234 5.06 32.46 -21.12
CA LYS A 234 4.60 33.86 -20.95
C LYS A 234 3.93 34.03 -19.57
N GLN A 235 4.40 35.03 -18.83
CA GLN A 235 3.82 35.53 -17.58
C GLN A 235 2.56 36.37 -17.81
N THR A 236 1.58 36.22 -16.92
CA THR A 236 0.57 37.26 -16.61
C THR A 236 0.16 37.15 -15.12
N PRO A 237 -0.26 38.26 -14.48
CA PRO A 237 0.02 38.53 -13.07
C PRO A 237 -1.08 38.15 -12.08
N GLU A 238 -0.67 38.01 -10.80
CA GLU A 238 -1.48 37.83 -9.59
C GLU A 238 -2.41 39.03 -9.29
N PRO A 239 -3.51 38.82 -8.54
CA PRO A 239 -4.12 39.86 -7.74
C PRO A 239 -3.82 39.71 -6.24
N ALA A 240 -3.67 40.88 -5.63
CA ALA A 240 -3.29 41.20 -4.26
C ALA A 240 -4.11 40.52 -3.14
N VAL A 241 -3.40 40.10 -2.10
CA VAL A 241 -3.91 39.75 -0.77
C VAL A 241 -4.07 41.03 0.05
N GLN A 242 -5.27 41.29 0.56
CA GLN A 242 -5.53 42.30 1.59
C GLN A 242 -5.54 41.62 2.96
N GLU A 243 -4.60 42.04 3.82
CA GLU A 243 -4.55 41.71 5.24
C GLU A 243 -5.68 42.43 6.01
N LEU A 244 -6.33 41.72 6.93
CA LEU A 244 -7.15 42.30 8.01
C LEU A 244 -6.73 41.65 9.34
N PRO A 245 -6.86 42.38 10.47
CA PRO A 245 -6.02 42.18 11.63
C PRO A 245 -6.58 41.20 12.67
N ASP A 246 -5.61 40.72 13.44
CA ASP A 246 -5.64 39.84 14.60
C ASP A 246 -6.56 40.38 15.72
N GLU A 247 -7.66 39.66 16.01
CA GLU A 247 -8.42 39.81 17.27
C GLU A 247 -8.39 38.50 18.04
N GLY A 248 -7.72 38.55 19.20
CA GLY A 248 -7.61 37.44 20.14
C GLY A 248 -8.98 36.97 20.65
N GLY A 249 -9.38 35.78 20.23
CA GLY A 249 -10.48 35.02 20.78
C GLY A 249 -9.95 33.75 21.43
N VAL A 250 -10.42 33.46 22.65
CA VAL A 250 -10.26 32.15 23.31
C VAL A 250 -10.66 31.08 22.28
N THR A 251 -9.70 30.26 21.87
CA THR A 251 -9.92 29.29 20.79
C THR A 251 -10.96 28.27 21.27
N ALA A 252 -11.82 27.80 20.36
CA ALA A 252 -12.76 26.70 20.64
C ALA A 252 -12.06 25.41 21.16
N GLU A 253 -10.73 25.40 21.11
CA GLU A 253 -9.78 24.35 21.45
C GLU A 253 -9.56 24.19 22.96
N ASP A 254 -9.47 25.29 23.71
CA ASP A 254 -9.40 25.25 25.17
C ASP A 254 -10.75 24.79 25.77
N GLY A 255 -11.84 25.13 25.09
CA GLY A 255 -13.19 24.75 25.47
C GLY A 255 -13.46 23.24 25.41
N LEU A 256 -12.86 22.50 24.47
CA LEU A 256 -13.04 21.04 24.37
C LEU A 256 -12.33 20.33 25.53
N GLN A 257 -11.09 20.72 25.83
CA GLN A 257 -10.31 20.10 26.90
C GLN A 257 -10.93 20.40 28.27
N GLN A 258 -11.33 21.67 28.49
CA GLN A 258 -12.06 22.08 29.68
C GLN A 258 -13.42 21.38 29.83
N PHE A 259 -14.14 21.15 28.73
CA PHE A 259 -15.39 20.39 28.73
C PHE A 259 -15.20 18.93 29.16
N PHE A 260 -14.10 18.28 28.75
CA PHE A 260 -13.78 16.93 29.19
C PHE A 260 -13.35 16.88 30.67
N ASP A 261 -12.58 17.86 31.13
CA ASP A 261 -12.24 17.99 32.54
C ASP A 261 -13.51 18.18 33.39
N ASP A 262 -14.45 19.01 32.93
CA ASP A 262 -15.76 19.21 33.56
C ASP A 262 -16.63 17.94 33.56
N ILE A 263 -16.56 17.10 32.53
CA ILE A 263 -17.22 15.78 32.51
C ILE A 263 -16.57 14.83 33.53
N MET A 264 -15.24 14.75 33.54
CA MET A 264 -14.47 13.88 34.43
C MET A 264 -14.65 14.25 35.90
N GLU A 265 -14.82 15.54 36.19
CA GLU A 265 -15.14 16.08 37.51
C GLU A 265 -16.64 16.03 37.85
N GLY A 266 -17.48 15.49 36.95
CA GLY A 266 -18.91 15.29 37.16
C GLY A 266 -19.75 16.56 37.14
N ARG A 267 -19.20 17.68 36.64
CA ARG A 267 -19.86 18.99 36.57
C ARG A 267 -20.86 19.06 35.41
N VAL A 268 -20.66 18.27 34.36
CA VAL A 268 -21.50 18.26 33.14
C VAL A 268 -21.85 16.83 32.74
N ARG A 269 -23.11 16.58 32.32
CA ARG A 269 -23.51 15.34 31.65
C ARG A 269 -23.47 15.55 30.13
N PRO A 270 -22.79 14.70 29.34
CA PRO A 270 -22.72 14.89 27.90
C PRO A 270 -24.09 14.71 27.24
N ALA A 271 -24.51 15.67 26.41
CA ALA A 271 -25.67 15.54 25.53
C ALA A 271 -25.32 14.83 24.21
N MET A 272 -24.38 13.90 24.24
CA MET A 272 -23.84 13.19 23.07
C MET A 272 -23.91 11.68 23.28
N THR A 273 -23.95 10.93 22.19
CA THR A 273 -23.90 9.47 22.21
C THR A 273 -22.55 8.97 22.73
N GLU A 274 -22.51 7.73 23.21
CA GLU A 274 -21.28 7.08 23.70
C GLU A 274 -20.21 7.01 22.59
N THR A 275 -20.62 6.79 21.35
CA THR A 275 -19.74 6.75 20.17
C THR A 275 -19.16 8.12 19.82
N GLU A 276 -19.93 9.19 19.91
CA GLU A 276 -19.43 10.55 19.69
C GLU A 276 -18.45 10.96 20.80
N LEU A 277 -18.74 10.57 22.04
CA LEU A 277 -17.82 10.78 23.16
C LEU A 277 -16.52 10.00 22.97
N GLU A 278 -16.60 8.71 22.59
CA GLU A 278 -15.44 7.86 22.30
C GLU A 278 -14.57 8.48 21.20
N THR A 279 -15.18 8.99 20.14
CA THR A 279 -14.49 9.64 19.01
C THR A 279 -13.73 10.88 19.47
N LYS A 280 -14.40 11.78 20.21
CA LYS A 280 -13.76 13.00 20.73
C LYS A 280 -12.62 12.71 21.70
N VAL A 281 -12.77 11.67 22.55
CA VAL A 281 -11.67 11.21 23.41
C VAL A 281 -10.52 10.72 22.55
N ALA A 282 -10.79 9.93 21.51
CA ALA A 282 -9.74 9.43 20.62
C ALA A 282 -8.99 10.55 19.90
N GLU A 283 -9.69 11.59 19.43
CA GLU A 283 -9.08 12.79 18.84
C GLU A 283 -8.16 13.52 19.83
N LEU A 284 -8.57 13.64 21.09
CA LEU A 284 -7.71 14.20 22.15
C LEU A 284 -6.47 13.34 22.40
N PHE A 285 -6.60 12.01 22.35
CA PHE A 285 -5.44 11.12 22.46
C PHE A 285 -4.49 11.27 21.27
N VAL A 286 -5.01 11.41 20.04
CA VAL A 286 -4.18 11.72 18.87
C VAL A 286 -3.44 13.04 19.11
N ARG A 287 -4.14 14.08 19.57
CA ARG A 287 -3.53 15.40 19.80
C ARG A 287 -2.44 15.38 20.87
N ASN A 288 -2.69 14.71 21.99
CA ASN A 288 -1.86 14.82 23.19
C ASN A 288 -0.82 13.70 23.36
N ARG A 289 -1.00 12.56 22.68
CA ARG A 289 -0.12 11.38 22.82
C ARG A 289 0.52 10.90 21.52
N THR A 290 0.41 11.68 20.45
CA THR A 290 1.14 11.41 19.21
C THR A 290 2.46 12.16 19.22
N LYS A 291 3.54 11.44 18.91
CA LYS A 291 4.86 12.03 18.77
C LYS A 291 4.87 13.08 17.66
N PRO A 292 5.57 14.21 17.82
CA PRO A 292 5.78 15.12 16.70
C PRO A 292 6.52 14.38 15.58
N PRO A 293 6.30 14.75 14.30
CA PRO A 293 7.03 14.16 13.19
C PRO A 293 8.54 14.32 13.41
N GLU A 294 9.30 13.24 13.20
CA GLU A 294 10.77 13.29 13.35
C GLU A 294 11.37 14.17 12.25
N LEU A 295 11.61 15.45 12.59
CA LEU A 295 12.18 16.45 11.69
C LEU A 295 13.65 16.11 11.40
N ASN A 296 14.02 16.18 10.12
CA ASN A 296 15.34 15.83 9.55
C ASN A 296 16.54 16.10 10.48
N ARG A 297 17.11 15.05 11.05
CA ARG A 297 18.50 15.04 11.57
C ARG A 297 19.44 14.27 10.64
N LEU A 298 19.31 14.49 9.32
CA LEU A 298 20.26 13.94 8.35
C LEU A 298 20.75 15.02 7.39
N SER A 299 22.03 14.91 7.07
CA SER A 299 22.80 15.75 6.15
C SER A 299 22.24 15.69 4.72
N PRO A 300 22.43 16.75 3.90
CA PRO A 300 21.95 16.82 2.52
C PRO A 300 22.45 15.70 1.59
N ASP A 301 23.46 14.92 2.00
CA ASP A 301 23.98 13.75 1.27
C ASP A 301 23.17 12.44 1.50
N SER A 302 22.16 12.42 2.38
CA SER A 302 21.44 11.19 2.75
C SER A 302 20.18 10.90 1.94
N THR A 303 19.89 11.67 0.88
CA THR A 303 18.72 11.48 0.02
C THR A 303 18.68 10.09 -0.62
N SER A 304 19.82 9.41 -0.75
CA SER A 304 20.00 8.16 -1.49
C SER A 304 19.44 6.88 -0.84
N LYS A 305 18.78 6.94 0.32
CA LYS A 305 18.20 5.74 1.00
C LYS A 305 16.87 6.00 1.70
N THR A 306 16.07 6.93 1.18
CA THR A 306 14.76 7.21 1.78
C THR A 306 13.78 6.13 1.36
N LYS A 307 13.21 5.40 2.33
CA LYS A 307 12.06 4.52 2.09
C LYS A 307 10.81 5.10 2.76
N TYR A 308 9.68 5.07 2.05
CA TYR A 308 8.38 5.41 2.60
C TYR A 308 7.54 4.17 2.76
N LEU A 309 6.95 4.05 3.94
CA LEU A 309 5.82 3.19 4.20
C LEU A 309 4.55 3.91 3.72
N ILE A 310 3.81 3.26 2.83
CA ILE A 310 2.57 3.77 2.25
C ILE A 310 1.46 2.78 2.57
N PHE A 311 0.30 3.27 2.99
CA PHE A 311 -0.84 2.41 3.27
C PHE A 311 -2.15 3.14 3.14
N THR A 312 -3.22 2.41 2.88
CA THR A 312 -4.57 2.96 2.97
C THR A 312 -5.04 3.05 4.42
N THR A 313 -5.76 4.11 4.72
CA THR A 313 -6.32 4.43 6.03
C THR A 313 -7.57 5.29 5.85
N GLY A 314 -8.04 5.88 6.94
CA GLY A 314 -9.17 6.80 6.95
C GLY A 314 -9.37 7.39 8.34
N CYS A 315 -10.18 8.43 8.42
CA CYS A 315 -10.55 9.04 9.69
C CYS A 315 -12.06 9.24 9.86
N LEU A 316 -12.88 9.05 8.83
CA LEU A 316 -14.33 9.31 8.88
C LEU A 316 -15.19 8.05 9.01
N THR A 317 -14.74 6.91 8.48
CA THR A 317 -15.49 5.65 8.40
C THR A 317 -14.53 4.46 8.29
N TYR A 318 -15.05 3.23 8.38
CA TYR A 318 -14.24 2.01 8.24
C TYR A 318 -13.69 1.80 6.82
N SER A 319 -14.31 2.39 5.79
CA SER A 319 -13.83 2.31 4.41
C SER A 319 -12.56 3.14 4.22
N PRO A 320 -11.49 2.60 3.62
CA PRO A 320 -10.27 3.36 3.34
C PRO A 320 -10.55 4.48 2.34
N HIS A 321 -10.22 5.72 2.71
CA HIS A 321 -10.42 6.94 1.90
C HIS A 321 -9.24 7.90 1.97
N GLN A 322 -8.21 7.55 2.74
CA GLN A 322 -6.99 8.30 2.89
C GLN A 322 -5.78 7.41 2.63
N ILE A 323 -4.67 8.02 2.25
CA ILE A 323 -3.38 7.36 2.09
C ILE A 323 -2.45 7.94 3.14
N GLY A 324 -2.00 7.09 4.06
CA GLY A 324 -0.99 7.45 5.04
C GLY A 324 0.40 7.19 4.50
N ILE A 325 1.29 8.16 4.66
CA ILE A 325 2.70 8.06 4.26
C ILE A 325 3.57 8.33 5.49
N LYS A 326 4.48 7.40 5.76
CA LYS A 326 5.45 7.50 6.85
C LYS A 326 6.84 7.11 6.37
N ARG A 327 7.83 7.95 6.62
CA ARG A 327 9.22 7.66 6.33
C ARG A 327 9.77 6.63 7.30
N ILE A 328 10.48 5.64 6.75
CA ILE A 328 11.24 4.66 7.51
C ILE A 328 12.67 5.14 7.58
N LEU A 329 13.19 5.36 8.78
CA LEU A 329 14.56 5.79 8.98
C LEU A 329 15.54 4.59 8.91
N PRO A 330 16.79 4.78 8.45
CA PRO A 330 17.75 3.68 8.30
C PRO A 330 17.94 2.82 9.55
N HIS A 331 17.94 3.42 10.75
CA HIS A 331 18.07 2.69 12.02
C HIS A 331 16.82 1.86 12.40
N GLN A 332 15.67 2.15 11.78
CA GLN A 332 14.41 1.41 11.95
C GLN A 332 14.34 0.19 11.02
N MET A 333 15.13 0.16 9.94
CA MET A 333 15.10 -0.89 8.90
C MET A 333 15.78 -2.20 9.32
N THR A 334 16.38 -2.26 10.51
CA THR A 334 17.00 -3.46 11.06
C THR A 334 16.24 -3.97 12.27
N THR A 335 16.13 -5.29 12.38
CA THR A 335 15.62 -5.97 13.58
C THR A 335 16.61 -5.95 14.74
N ALA A 336 17.85 -5.48 14.52
CA ALA A 336 18.80 -5.25 15.61
C ALA A 336 18.30 -4.16 16.57
N GLY A 337 18.47 -4.41 17.87
CA GLY A 337 18.05 -3.52 18.96
C GLY A 337 16.90 -4.11 19.81
N PRO A 338 16.35 -3.32 20.75
CA PRO A 338 15.26 -3.79 21.61
C PRO A 338 14.00 -4.12 20.81
N VAL A 339 13.39 -5.29 21.12
CA VAL A 339 12.19 -5.85 20.45
C VAL A 339 11.00 -4.87 20.43
N LEU A 340 10.88 -4.03 21.46
CA LEU A 340 9.79 -3.05 21.60
C LEU A 340 10.16 -1.65 21.07
N GLY A 341 11.35 -1.47 20.48
CA GLY A 341 11.95 -0.17 20.21
C GLY A 341 12.56 0.45 21.47
N GLU A 342 13.15 1.65 21.34
CA GLU A 342 13.56 2.44 22.52
C GLU A 342 12.37 2.63 23.47
N GLU A 343 12.63 2.61 24.78
CA GLU A 343 11.60 2.80 25.81
C GLU A 343 10.86 4.12 25.54
N ARG A 344 9.64 4.03 25.01
CA ARG A 344 8.79 5.19 24.80
C ARG A 344 8.43 5.74 26.18
N ARG A 345 8.56 7.05 26.37
CA ARG A 345 8.03 7.74 27.54
C ARG A 345 6.51 7.51 27.62
N SER A 346 5.96 7.55 28.83
CA SER A 346 4.54 7.21 29.10
C SER A 346 3.53 8.19 28.47
N ASP A 347 4.00 9.38 28.05
CA ASP A 347 3.25 10.45 27.41
C ASP A 347 3.12 10.28 25.88
N GLU A 348 4.13 9.70 25.22
CA GLU A 348 4.21 9.56 23.76
C GLU A 348 3.92 8.14 23.27
N PHE A 349 2.66 7.87 22.95
CA PHE A 349 2.18 6.52 22.67
C PHE A 349 2.10 6.19 21.18
N PHE A 350 1.68 7.16 20.35
CA PHE A 350 1.43 6.98 18.92
C PHE A 350 2.48 7.67 18.05
N ASP A 351 2.70 7.14 16.84
CA ASP A 351 3.56 7.74 15.83
C ASP A 351 2.72 8.60 14.88
N SER A 352 3.16 9.82 14.60
CA SER A 352 2.53 10.71 13.61
C SER A 352 2.81 10.26 12.20
N LEU A 353 1.90 10.57 11.26
CA LEU A 353 2.14 10.41 9.83
C LEU A 353 2.89 11.63 9.30
N ASP A 354 3.73 11.42 8.28
CA ASP A 354 4.48 12.53 7.68
C ASP A 354 3.62 13.23 6.62
N HIS A 355 2.82 12.46 5.87
CA HIS A 355 1.81 12.99 4.95
C HIS A 355 0.54 12.13 4.99
N VAL A 356 -0.60 12.79 4.75
CA VAL A 356 -1.90 12.15 4.56
C VAL A 356 -2.53 12.75 3.32
N ILE A 357 -2.94 11.90 2.37
CA ILE A 357 -3.63 12.31 1.16
C ILE A 357 -5.08 11.87 1.29
N ASP A 358 -6.02 12.79 1.16
CA ASP A 358 -7.45 12.50 1.16
C ASP A 358 -7.95 12.33 -0.28
N ILE A 359 -8.61 11.21 -0.56
CA ILE A 359 -9.10 10.83 -1.89
C ILE A 359 -10.58 11.18 -2.07
N HIS A 360 -11.31 11.48 -0.99
CA HIS A 360 -12.76 11.70 -1.00
C HIS A 360 -13.52 10.58 -1.74
N GLY A 361 -13.18 9.34 -1.41
CA GLY A 361 -13.73 8.16 -2.06
C GLY A 361 -13.19 6.89 -1.44
N HIS A 362 -13.77 5.75 -1.82
CA HIS A 362 -13.27 4.46 -1.38
C HIS A 362 -12.02 4.10 -2.21
N VAL A 363 -10.86 4.00 -1.57
CA VAL A 363 -9.63 3.51 -2.20
C VAL A 363 -9.73 2.00 -2.39
N ILE A 364 -9.62 1.56 -3.63
CA ILE A 364 -9.84 0.15 -4.02
C ILE A 364 -8.57 -0.53 -4.52
N GLY A 365 -7.53 0.23 -4.85
CA GLY A 365 -6.26 -0.30 -5.35
C GLY A 365 -5.15 0.72 -5.26
N MET A 366 -3.93 0.26 -5.01
CA MET A 366 -2.71 1.07 -5.08
C MET A 366 -1.61 0.27 -5.76
N GLY A 367 -0.78 0.97 -6.53
CA GLY A 367 0.38 0.41 -7.23
C GLY A 367 1.51 1.44 -7.29
N LEU A 368 2.75 0.98 -7.21
CA LEU A 368 3.93 1.85 -7.37
C LEU A 368 4.47 1.71 -8.79
N SER A 369 4.94 2.80 -9.39
CA SER A 369 5.76 2.69 -10.60
C SER A 369 7.02 1.86 -10.35
N PRO A 370 7.64 1.25 -11.37
CA PRO A 370 8.85 0.45 -11.19
C PRO A 370 10.02 1.19 -10.52
N ASP A 371 10.14 2.51 -10.74
CA ASP A 371 11.10 3.41 -10.11
C ASP A 371 10.66 3.94 -8.73
N HIS A 372 9.49 3.50 -8.27
CA HIS A 372 8.81 3.94 -7.05
C HIS A 372 8.55 5.44 -6.95
N ARG A 373 8.68 6.20 -8.04
CA ARG A 373 8.47 7.66 -8.06
C ARG A 373 7.00 8.03 -7.99
N TYR A 374 6.15 7.27 -8.65
CA TYR A 374 4.73 7.54 -8.74
C TYR A 374 3.92 6.49 -7.98
N LEU A 375 2.94 6.96 -7.24
CA LEU A 375 1.91 6.15 -6.62
C LEU A 375 0.63 6.28 -7.45
N TYR A 376 0.18 5.16 -7.99
CA TYR A 376 -1.09 5.02 -8.69
C TYR A 376 -2.15 4.56 -7.70
N VAL A 377 -3.33 5.18 -7.73
CA VAL A 377 -4.40 4.91 -6.78
C VAL A 377 -5.72 4.85 -7.52
N ASN A 378 -6.38 3.71 -7.46
CA ASN A 378 -7.75 3.57 -7.91
C ASN A 378 -8.71 3.89 -6.77
N SER A 379 -9.68 4.74 -7.06
CA SER A 379 -10.72 5.13 -6.11
C SER A 379 -12.11 5.12 -6.74
N ARG A 380 -13.13 4.89 -5.91
CA ARG A 380 -14.54 5.11 -6.25
C ARG A 380 -15.06 6.29 -5.44
N ALA A 381 -15.19 7.44 -6.09
CA ALA A 381 -15.51 8.71 -5.45
C ALA A 381 -16.85 8.69 -4.68
N TRP A 382 -16.90 9.48 -3.60
CA TRP A 382 -18.13 9.76 -2.87
C TRP A 382 -18.89 10.96 -3.46
N PRO A 383 -20.20 11.10 -3.18
CA PRO A 383 -20.93 12.33 -3.50
C PRO A 383 -20.25 13.56 -2.88
N ARG A 384 -20.23 14.68 -3.60
CA ARG A 384 -19.50 15.90 -3.18
C ARG A 384 -19.98 16.50 -1.86
N ASP A 385 -21.28 16.39 -1.58
CA ASP A 385 -21.92 16.98 -0.40
C ASP A 385 -22.36 15.90 0.61
N CYS A 386 -21.69 14.75 0.59
CA CYS A 386 -21.95 13.66 1.51
C CYS A 386 -21.49 14.05 2.94
N VAL A 387 -22.37 13.84 3.93
CA VAL A 387 -22.05 13.93 5.35
C VAL A 387 -22.06 12.53 5.95
N ILE A 388 -20.93 12.11 6.52
CA ILE A 388 -20.80 10.84 7.23
C ILE A 388 -21.24 11.07 8.68
N SER A 389 -22.47 10.65 9.00
CA SER A 389 -23.01 10.74 10.36
C SER A 389 -22.71 9.51 11.22
N ASP A 390 -22.57 8.34 10.60
CA ASP A 390 -22.23 7.09 11.28
C ASP A 390 -20.99 6.47 10.61
N PRO A 391 -19.86 6.35 11.32
CA PRO A 391 -18.67 5.67 10.80
C PRO A 391 -18.89 4.24 10.31
N MET A 392 -19.94 3.56 10.79
CA MET A 392 -20.31 2.20 10.38
C MET A 392 -21.15 2.17 9.09
N GLN A 393 -21.56 3.32 8.55
CA GLN A 393 -22.33 3.44 7.32
C GLN A 393 -21.59 4.36 6.33
N PRO A 394 -20.63 3.83 5.57
CA PRO A 394 -19.88 4.62 4.60
C PRO A 394 -20.79 5.12 3.48
N PRO A 395 -20.39 6.20 2.79
CA PRO A 395 -21.15 6.75 1.68
C PRO A 395 -21.27 5.78 0.51
N PRO A 396 -22.28 5.97 -0.36
CA PRO A 396 -22.33 5.26 -1.63
C PRO A 396 -21.11 5.57 -2.49
N ILE A 397 -20.62 4.55 -3.21
CA ILE A 397 -19.46 4.65 -4.09
C ILE A 397 -19.89 4.77 -5.55
N ALA A 398 -19.24 5.67 -6.31
CA ALA A 398 -19.52 5.87 -7.74
C ALA A 398 -19.23 4.60 -8.56
N GLU A 399 -20.01 4.28 -9.59
CA GLU A 399 -19.74 3.13 -10.49
C GLU A 399 -18.43 3.27 -11.28
N GLU A 400 -18.00 4.51 -11.53
CA GLU A 400 -16.75 4.82 -12.22
C GLU A 400 -15.56 4.73 -11.27
N ILE A 401 -14.43 4.24 -11.79
CA ILE A 401 -13.14 4.20 -11.11
C ILE A 401 -12.31 5.39 -11.59
N ASP A 402 -11.89 6.21 -10.64
CA ASP A 402 -10.95 7.31 -10.81
C ASP A 402 -9.53 6.79 -10.54
N LEU A 403 -8.60 6.97 -11.49
CA LEU A 403 -7.17 6.68 -11.34
C LEU A 403 -6.41 7.97 -11.03
N HIS A 404 -5.86 8.07 -9.83
CA HIS A 404 -5.02 9.18 -9.37
C HIS A 404 -3.54 8.81 -9.47
N VAL A 405 -2.69 9.81 -9.77
CA VAL A 405 -1.24 9.64 -9.86
C VAL A 405 -0.57 10.68 -8.99
N PHE A 406 0.10 10.23 -7.92
CA PHE A 406 0.84 11.08 -7.00
C PHE A 406 2.34 10.93 -7.21
N ASP A 407 3.06 12.05 -7.30
CA ASP A 407 4.52 12.06 -7.29
C ASP A 407 5.00 12.02 -5.84
N LEU A 408 5.66 10.93 -5.46
CA LEU A 408 6.16 10.70 -4.10
C LEU A 408 7.39 11.58 -3.77
N LYS A 409 7.99 12.27 -4.75
CA LYS A 409 9.03 13.27 -4.51
C LYS A 409 8.45 14.60 -4.05
N THR A 410 7.32 15.01 -4.64
CA THR A 410 6.66 16.29 -4.33
C THR A 410 5.45 16.15 -3.40
N MET A 411 4.99 14.92 -3.16
CA MET A 411 3.77 14.57 -2.44
C MET A 411 2.52 15.24 -3.01
N LYS A 412 2.48 15.43 -4.34
CA LYS A 412 1.39 16.10 -5.05
C LYS A 412 0.85 15.24 -6.18
N GLU A 413 -0.42 15.44 -6.49
CA GLU A 413 -1.06 14.83 -7.67
C GLU A 413 -0.48 15.44 -8.95
N VAL A 414 -0.04 14.60 -9.88
CA VAL A 414 0.69 15.00 -11.10
C VAL A 414 -0.27 15.28 -12.25
N LYS A 415 -1.31 14.46 -12.38
CA LYS A 415 -2.32 14.55 -13.44
C LYS A 415 -3.69 14.43 -12.80
N ARG A 416 -4.67 15.16 -13.37
CA ARG A 416 -6.07 15.05 -12.98
C ARG A 416 -6.53 13.59 -13.18
N ALA A 417 -7.29 13.08 -12.21
CA ALA A 417 -7.78 11.71 -12.22
C ALA A 417 -8.33 11.27 -13.58
N LEU A 418 -7.79 10.15 -14.09
CA LEU A 418 -8.28 9.53 -15.32
C LEU A 418 -9.48 8.66 -14.97
N ARG A 419 -10.60 8.89 -15.66
CA ARG A 419 -11.80 8.04 -15.54
C ARG A 419 -11.79 7.01 -16.63
N ALA A 420 -11.75 5.75 -16.24
CA ALA A 420 -11.75 4.66 -17.20
C ALA A 420 -12.86 3.66 -16.89
N HIS A 421 -12.62 2.77 -15.94
CA HIS A 421 -13.38 1.55 -15.77
C HIS A 421 -14.66 1.76 -14.95
N ARG A 422 -15.67 0.94 -15.24
CA ARG A 422 -16.90 0.86 -14.45
C ARG A 422 -16.95 -0.47 -13.72
N ALA A 423 -17.25 -0.42 -12.43
CA ALA A 423 -17.42 -1.59 -11.59
C ALA A 423 -18.80 -1.56 -10.91
N TYR A 424 -19.50 -2.69 -10.98
CA TYR A 424 -20.84 -2.86 -10.42
C TYR A 424 -20.77 -3.71 -9.14
N THR A 425 -20.04 -3.20 -8.13
CA THR A 425 -19.96 -3.84 -6.81
C THR A 425 -20.73 -3.02 -5.76
N PRO A 426 -21.50 -3.68 -4.87
CA PRO A 426 -22.13 -3.04 -3.73
C PRO A 426 -21.11 -2.34 -2.80
N ASN A 427 -21.54 -1.32 -2.06
CA ASN A 427 -20.67 -0.58 -1.13
C ASN A 427 -19.98 -1.49 -0.10
N GLU A 428 -20.71 -2.51 0.39
CA GLU A 428 -20.25 -3.42 1.46
C GLU A 428 -19.37 -4.58 0.93
N GLU A 429 -19.39 -4.81 -0.38
CA GLU A 429 -18.68 -5.92 -1.05
C GLU A 429 -17.64 -5.39 -2.05
N CYS A 430 -17.17 -4.16 -1.87
CA CYS A 430 -16.18 -3.59 -2.77
C CYS A 430 -14.88 -4.39 -2.68
N PHE A 431 -14.54 -5.11 -3.75
CA PHE A 431 -13.31 -5.88 -3.84
C PHE A 431 -12.09 -4.97 -4.04
N PHE A 432 -10.94 -5.43 -3.57
CA PHE A 432 -9.66 -4.85 -3.93
C PHE A 432 -9.35 -5.16 -5.39
N ILE A 433 -8.90 -4.15 -6.12
CA ILE A 433 -8.32 -4.31 -7.45
C ILE A 433 -6.83 -4.11 -7.26
N PHE A 434 -6.07 -5.19 -7.36
CA PHE A 434 -4.62 -5.12 -7.35
C PHE A 434 -4.19 -4.44 -8.64
N LEU A 435 -3.60 -3.26 -8.48
CA LEU A 435 -3.03 -2.50 -9.57
C LEU A 435 -1.64 -3.05 -9.85
N ASP A 436 -1.35 -3.28 -11.13
CA ASP A 436 0.01 -3.52 -11.57
C ASP A 436 0.47 -2.37 -12.47
N VAL A 437 1.74 -2.00 -12.33
CA VAL A 437 2.28 -0.81 -12.98
C VAL A 437 3.60 -1.17 -13.62
N SER A 438 3.63 -1.03 -14.93
CA SER A 438 4.84 -1.08 -15.74
C SER A 438 5.22 0.33 -16.19
N ARG A 439 6.28 0.44 -17.01
CA ARG A 439 6.68 1.72 -17.62
C ARG A 439 5.61 2.27 -18.56
N ASP A 440 4.99 1.37 -19.32
CA ASP A 440 4.14 1.74 -20.45
C ASP A 440 2.66 1.61 -20.11
N PHE A 441 2.32 0.76 -19.14
CA PHE A 441 0.94 0.40 -18.81
C PHE A 441 0.68 0.38 -17.32
N VAL A 442 -0.52 0.81 -16.95
CA VAL A 442 -1.14 0.58 -15.64
C VAL A 442 -2.33 -0.35 -15.88
N ALA A 443 -2.34 -1.50 -15.22
CA ALA A 443 -3.38 -2.53 -15.34
C ALA A 443 -4.26 -2.58 -14.10
#